data_AF-A0A7X8C531-F1
#
_entry.id   AF-A0A7X8C531-F1
#
_cell.length_a   1.000
_cell.length_b   1.000
_cell.length_c   1.000
_cell.angle_alpha   90.00
_cell.angle_beta   90.00
_cell.angle_gamma   90.00
#
_symmetry.space_group_name_H-M   'P 1'
#
loop_
_entity.id
_entity.type
_entity.pdbx_description
1 polymer ?
#
loop_
_entity_poly.entity_id
_entity_poly.type
_entity_poly.pdbx_seq_one_letter_code
_entity_poly.pdbx_strand_id
1 'polypeptide(L)'
;VKHYFQGVMPTEAEVSSMFQLTETESRALIRNVRTRFRYQLEVEIMNTLQQTLLSAEFNEDKYHVVIQSDNVLEELNRVVSTNAPKLDPITKVRGSARKYQISEDTYELLSNVLGINQEAAATEQEDE
;
A
#
# COMPACT_ATOMS: atom_id res chain seq x y z
N VAL A 1 7.48 0.42 19.84
CA VAL A 1 7.00 0.93 18.53
C VAL A 1 6.45 -0.21 17.68
N LYS A 2 7.21 -1.27 17.39
CA LYS A 2 6.75 -2.45 16.63
C LYS A 2 5.41 -3.06 17.07
N HIS A 3 5.16 -3.16 18.38
CA HIS A 3 3.91 -3.74 18.90
C HIS A 3 2.63 -3.03 18.42
N TYR A 4 2.72 -1.74 18.05
CA TYR A 4 1.58 -0.97 17.55
C TYR A 4 1.33 -1.15 16.05
N PHE A 5 2.29 -1.73 15.33
CA PHE A 5 2.17 -2.03 13.92
C PHE A 5 1.58 -3.43 13.70
N GLN A 6 1.63 -4.34 14.68
CA GLN A 6 1.06 -5.70 14.55
C GLN A 6 1.47 -6.44 13.25
N GLY A 7 2.64 -6.11 12.69
CA GLY A 7 3.12 -6.66 11.41
C GLY A 7 2.78 -5.84 10.16
N VAL A 8 1.98 -4.78 10.25
CA VAL A 8 1.54 -3.89 9.15
C VAL A 8 1.51 -2.40 9.57
N MET A 9 1.36 -1.47 8.64
CA MET A 9 1.19 -0.06 8.99
C MET A 9 -0.25 0.21 9.40
N PRO A 10 -0.49 0.87 10.54
CA PRO A 10 -1.82 1.29 10.92
C PRO A 10 -2.30 2.40 9.97
N THR A 11 -3.61 2.43 9.75
CA THR A 11 -4.29 3.50 9.04
C THR A 11 -4.39 4.77 9.89
N GLU A 12 -4.60 5.90 9.24
CA GLU A 12 -4.84 7.18 9.91
C GLU A 12 -6.05 7.12 10.85
N ALA A 13 -7.08 6.34 10.50
CA ALA A 13 -8.26 6.13 11.32
C ALA A 13 -7.96 5.36 12.61
N GLU A 14 -7.14 4.31 12.54
CA GLU A 14 -6.70 3.54 13.71
C GLU A 14 -5.84 4.40 14.64
N VAL A 15 -4.87 5.14 14.10
CA VAL A 15 -4.02 6.05 14.88
C VAL A 15 -4.85 7.18 15.51
N SER A 16 -5.79 7.74 14.75
CA SER A 16 -6.73 8.77 15.25
C SER A 16 -7.53 8.25 16.44
N SER A 17 -8.08 7.04 16.33
CA SER A 17 -8.84 6.40 17.42
C SER A 17 -7.98 6.12 18.65
N MET A 18 -6.76 5.59 18.46
CA MET A 18 -5.88 5.22 19.56
C MET A 18 -5.33 6.41 20.34
N PHE A 19 -5.00 7.50 19.64
CA PHE A 19 -4.32 8.67 20.22
C PHE A 19 -5.22 9.90 20.36
N GLN A 20 -6.49 9.79 20.00
CA GLN A 20 -7.47 10.91 19.99
C GLN A 20 -6.98 12.11 19.16
N LEU A 21 -6.37 11.80 18.01
CA LEU A 21 -5.83 12.79 17.08
C LEU A 21 -6.77 13.01 15.90
N THR A 22 -6.63 14.13 15.20
CA THR A 22 -7.26 14.30 13.88
C THR A 22 -6.61 13.39 12.83
N GLU A 23 -7.29 13.13 11.70
CA GLU A 23 -6.69 12.37 10.59
C GLU A 23 -5.40 13.02 10.06
N THR A 24 -5.35 14.36 10.04
CA THR A 24 -4.17 15.10 9.56
C THR A 24 -2.97 14.90 10.49
N GLU A 25 -3.19 14.98 11.80
CA GLU A 25 -2.15 14.70 12.81
C GLU A 25 -1.71 13.24 12.78
N SER A 26 -2.67 12.32 12.62
CA SER A 26 -2.40 10.88 12.49
C SER A 26 -1.53 10.59 11.27
N ARG A 27 -1.86 11.19 10.11
CA ARG A 27 -1.07 11.10 8.88
C ARG A 27 0.37 11.59 9.08
N ALA A 28 0.52 12.73 9.76
CA ALA A 28 1.83 13.31 10.06
C ALA A 28 2.62 12.42 11.02
N LEU A 29 1.97 11.86 12.05
CA LEU A 29 2.59 10.97 13.02
C LEU A 29 3.12 9.70 12.35
N ILE A 30 2.31 9.05 11.50
CA ILE A 30 2.74 7.86 10.73
C ILE A 30 3.96 8.18 9.88
N ARG A 31 3.94 9.28 9.12
CA ARG A 31 5.07 9.71 8.28
C ARG A 31 6.35 9.93 9.09
N ASN A 32 6.24 10.62 10.23
CA ASN A 32 7.37 10.93 11.10
C ASN A 32 7.97 9.66 11.72
N VAL A 33 7.12 8.76 12.20
CA VAL A 33 7.53 7.47 12.78
C VAL A 33 8.20 6.60 11.71
N ARG A 34 7.60 6.50 10.52
CA ARG A 34 8.18 5.77 9.36
C ARG A 34 9.56 6.30 9.00
N THR A 35 9.71 7.62 8.94
CA THR A 35 10.99 8.26 8.58
C THR A 35 12.06 8.02 9.64
N ARG A 36 11.72 8.21 10.92
CA ARG A 36 12.66 8.08 12.04
C ARG A 36 13.08 6.64 12.32
N PHE A 37 12.15 5.69 12.16
CA PHE A 37 12.35 4.29 12.51
C PHE A 37 12.39 3.38 11.28
N ARG A 38 12.80 3.90 10.13
CA ARG A 38 12.72 3.22 8.82
C ARG A 38 13.23 1.79 8.83
N TYR A 39 14.47 1.57 9.29
CA TYR A 39 15.06 0.23 9.35
C TYR A 39 14.36 -0.70 10.33
N GLN A 40 13.78 -0.15 11.40
CA GLN A 40 13.06 -0.96 12.38
C GLN A 40 11.70 -1.40 11.81
N LEU A 41 11.05 -0.54 11.04
CA LEU A 41 9.71 -0.74 10.50
C LEU A 41 9.70 -1.30 9.07
N GLU A 42 10.86 -1.62 8.50
CA GLU A 42 10.99 -2.03 7.10
C GLU A 42 10.11 -3.23 6.78
N VAL A 43 10.09 -4.24 7.67
CA VAL A 43 9.26 -5.43 7.49
C VAL A 43 7.78 -5.08 7.48
N GLU A 44 7.32 -4.27 8.43
CA GLU A 44 5.92 -3.87 8.54
C GLU A 44 5.47 -2.99 7.36
N ILE A 45 6.36 -2.12 6.86
CA ILE A 45 6.13 -1.34 5.64
C ILE A 45 5.99 -2.29 4.45
N MET A 46 6.97 -3.18 4.23
CA MET A 46 6.97 -4.12 3.11
C MET A 46 5.73 -5.02 3.10
N ASN A 47 5.37 -5.60 4.25
CA ASN A 47 4.17 -6.41 4.40
C ASN A 47 2.90 -5.64 3.98
N THR A 48 2.79 -4.38 4.39
CA THR A 48 1.63 -3.55 4.05
C THR A 48 1.57 -3.26 2.56
N LEU A 49 2.70 -2.92 1.94
CA LEU A 49 2.78 -2.66 0.50
C LEU A 49 2.43 -3.92 -0.28
N GLN A 50 2.92 -5.09 0.15
CA GLN A 50 2.61 -6.38 -0.46
C GLN A 50 1.13 -6.71 -0.35
N GLN A 51 0.53 -6.64 0.84
CA GLN A 51 -0.90 -6.89 1.04
C GLN A 51 -1.77 -5.95 0.23
N THR A 52 -1.39 -4.66 0.18
CA THR A 52 -2.08 -3.68 -0.64
C THR A 52 -2.04 -4.07 -2.11
N LEU A 53 -0.86 -4.44 -2.64
CA LEU A 53 -0.73 -4.83 -4.04
C LEU A 53 -1.45 -6.15 -4.36
N LEU A 54 -1.39 -7.14 -3.47
CA LEU A 54 -2.08 -8.43 -3.62
C LEU A 54 -3.60 -8.29 -3.65
N SER A 55 -4.16 -7.28 -2.97
CA SER A 55 -5.59 -6.98 -3.03
C SER A 55 -6.04 -6.25 -4.30
N ALA A 56 -5.13 -5.97 -5.24
CA ALA A 56 -5.50 -5.30 -6.48
C ALA A 56 -6.20 -6.27 -7.44
N GLU A 57 -7.30 -5.83 -8.02
CA GLU A 57 -8.09 -6.58 -9.00
C GLU A 57 -7.82 -6.05 -10.40
N PHE A 58 -7.58 -6.94 -11.36
CA PHE A 58 -7.42 -6.55 -12.77
C PHE A 58 -8.79 -6.38 -13.44
N ASN A 59 -9.07 -5.19 -13.97
CA ASN A 59 -10.30 -4.88 -14.68
C ASN A 59 -10.07 -3.71 -15.67
N GLU A 60 -10.73 -3.72 -16.82
CA GLU A 60 -10.63 -2.67 -17.85
C GLU A 60 -9.16 -2.31 -18.20
N ASP A 61 -8.34 -3.33 -18.44
CA ASP A 61 -6.91 -3.23 -18.78
C ASP A 61 -6.02 -2.58 -17.70
N LYS A 62 -6.49 -2.47 -16.46
CA LYS A 62 -5.75 -1.87 -15.34
C LYS A 62 -5.99 -2.60 -14.02
N TYR A 63 -5.00 -2.53 -13.15
CA TYR A 63 -5.16 -2.98 -11.77
C TYR A 63 -5.86 -1.91 -10.94
N HIS A 64 -6.79 -2.34 -10.10
CA HIS A 64 -7.58 -1.49 -9.25
C HIS A 64 -7.44 -1.93 -7.79
N VAL A 65 -7.08 -1.01 -6.91
CA VAL A 65 -6.85 -1.30 -5.50
C VAL A 65 -7.55 -0.27 -4.62
N VAL A 66 -8.05 -0.71 -3.47
CA VAL A 66 -8.55 0.19 -2.43
C VAL A 66 -7.44 0.46 -1.42
N ILE A 67 -7.01 1.72 -1.30
CA ILE A 67 -5.94 2.13 -0.38
C ILE A 67 -6.54 3.04 0.67
N GLN A 68 -6.59 2.56 1.91
CA GLN A 68 -7.19 3.29 3.02
C GLN A 68 -6.26 4.34 3.64
N SER A 69 -4.94 4.18 3.46
CA SER A 69 -3.94 5.09 4.02
C SER A 69 -3.20 5.90 2.96
N ASP A 70 -3.13 7.21 3.18
CA ASP A 70 -2.34 8.11 2.33
C ASP A 70 -0.84 7.80 2.45
N ASN A 71 -0.38 7.37 3.63
CA ASN A 71 1.00 6.99 3.84
C ASN A 71 1.41 5.75 3.03
N VAL A 72 0.48 4.81 2.84
CA VAL A 72 0.69 3.63 1.98
C VAL A 72 0.81 4.05 0.51
N LEU A 73 -0.12 4.87 0.02
CA LEU A 73 -0.08 5.41 -1.35
C LEU A 73 1.22 6.19 -1.62
N GLU A 74 1.65 7.01 -0.66
CA GLU A 74 2.88 7.79 -0.75
C GLU A 74 4.11 6.87 -0.90
N GLU A 75 4.20 5.79 -0.12
CA GLU A 75 5.32 4.86 -0.24
C GLU A 75 5.27 4.02 -1.52
N LEU A 76 4.09 3.58 -1.98
CA LEU A 76 3.99 2.90 -3.28
C LEU A 76 4.50 3.81 -4.41
N ASN A 77 4.03 5.06 -4.47
CA ASN A 77 4.50 6.02 -5.48
C ASN A 77 5.98 6.37 -5.32
N ARG A 78 6.50 6.36 -4.10
CA ARG A 78 7.94 6.50 -3.84
C ARG A 78 8.74 5.33 -4.41
N VAL A 79 8.25 4.09 -4.28
CA VAL A 79 8.89 2.90 -4.88
C VAL A 79 8.88 3.02 -6.40
N VAL A 80 7.76 3.41 -7.02
CA VAL A 80 7.66 3.63 -8.48
C VAL A 80 8.67 4.69 -8.93
N SER A 81 8.64 5.88 -8.33
CA SER A 81 9.54 6.98 -8.69
C SER A 81 11.02 6.70 -8.44
N THR A 82 11.35 5.81 -7.51
CA THR A 82 12.74 5.42 -7.24
C THR A 82 13.26 4.40 -8.25
N ASN A 83 12.44 3.42 -8.63
CA ASN A 83 12.87 2.29 -9.46
C ASN A 83 12.59 2.50 -10.97
N ALA A 84 11.51 3.20 -11.32
CA ALA A 84 11.17 3.53 -12.69
C ALA A 84 10.49 4.91 -12.79
N PRO A 85 11.28 6.01 -12.79
CA PRO A 85 10.76 7.38 -12.85
C PRO A 85 9.94 7.73 -14.09
N LYS A 86 9.99 6.89 -15.14
CA LYS A 86 9.26 7.07 -16.40
C LYS A 86 7.87 6.44 -16.40
N LEU A 87 7.56 5.59 -15.42
CA LEU A 87 6.26 4.94 -15.33
C LEU A 87 5.22 5.86 -14.70
N ASP A 88 3.96 5.59 -15.02
CA ASP A 88 2.84 6.33 -14.46
C ASP A 88 2.69 6.03 -12.96
N PRO A 89 2.49 7.07 -12.13
CA PRO A 89 2.20 6.91 -10.71
C PRO A 89 0.81 6.29 -10.52
N ILE A 90 0.58 5.75 -9.33
CA ILE A 90 -0.73 5.27 -8.89
C ILE A 90 -1.69 6.46 -8.79
N THR A 91 -2.80 6.41 -9.51
CA THR A 91 -3.75 7.53 -9.61
C THR A 91 -5.13 7.16 -9.06
N LYS A 92 -5.86 8.13 -8.53
CA LYS A 92 -7.20 7.90 -7.97
C LYS A 92 -8.23 7.76 -9.09
N VAL A 93 -9.12 6.77 -8.96
CA VAL A 93 -10.27 6.61 -9.87
C VAL A 93 -11.29 7.72 -9.60
N ARG A 94 -11.72 8.42 -10.64
CA ARG A 94 -12.71 9.50 -10.53
C ARG A 94 -14.05 8.94 -10.03
N GLY A 95 -14.68 9.66 -9.11
CA GLY A 95 -15.98 9.27 -8.55
C GLY A 95 -15.93 8.13 -7.53
N SER A 96 -14.76 7.54 -7.25
CA SER A 96 -14.63 6.49 -6.25
C SER A 96 -13.98 6.98 -4.96
N ALA A 97 -14.47 6.47 -3.83
CA ALA A 97 -13.81 6.63 -2.54
C ALA A 97 -12.62 5.66 -2.45
N ARG A 98 -11.42 6.18 -2.12
CA ARG A 98 -10.19 5.40 -1.81
C ARG A 98 -9.78 4.32 -2.85
N LYS A 99 -10.35 4.31 -4.06
CA LYS A 99 -9.99 3.40 -5.16
C LYS A 99 -8.97 4.06 -6.07
N TYR A 100 -7.93 3.31 -6.39
CA TYR A 100 -6.81 3.75 -7.21
C TYR A 100 -6.62 2.77 -8.37
N GLN A 101 -6.13 3.29 -9.48
CA GLN A 101 -5.74 2.52 -10.66
C GLN A 101 -4.20 2.47 -10.75
N ILE A 102 -3.70 1.34 -11.21
CA ILE A 102 -2.29 1.05 -11.45
C ILE A 102 -2.20 0.48 -12.88
N SER A 103 -1.30 1.02 -13.70
CA SER A 103 -1.00 0.43 -15.01
C SER A 103 -0.32 -0.93 -14.84
N GLU A 104 -0.41 -1.79 -15.85
CA GLU A 104 0.22 -3.11 -15.85
C GLU A 104 1.74 -3.04 -15.63
N ASP A 105 2.45 -2.15 -16.33
CA ASP A 105 3.90 -1.95 -16.16
C ASP A 105 4.28 -1.56 -14.71
N THR A 106 3.50 -0.66 -14.10
CA THR A 106 3.71 -0.24 -12.70
C THR A 106 3.34 -1.39 -11.74
N TYR A 107 2.30 -2.15 -12.12
CA TYR A 107 1.93 -3.49 -11.67
C TYR A 107 3.14 -4.38 -11.37
N GLU A 108 3.75 -4.76 -12.47
CA GLU A 108 4.86 -5.70 -12.55
C GLU A 108 6.09 -5.17 -11.84
N LEU A 109 6.43 -3.88 -12.01
CA LEU A 109 7.54 -3.27 -11.29
C LEU A 109 7.38 -3.41 -9.78
N LEU A 110 6.20 -3.05 -9.25
CA LEU A 110 5.94 -3.13 -7.81
C LEU A 110 5.98 -4.59 -7.34
N SER A 111 5.41 -5.52 -8.10
CA SER A 111 5.45 -6.94 -7.78
C SER A 111 6.88 -7.47 -7.71
N ASN A 112 7.72 -7.11 -8.68
CA ASN A 112 9.12 -7.51 -8.73
C ASN A 112 9.93 -6.92 -7.58
N VAL A 113 9.78 -5.62 -7.30
CA VAL A 113 10.53 -4.94 -6.22
C VAL A 113 10.08 -5.44 -4.84
N LEU A 114 8.79 -5.73 -4.68
CA LEU A 114 8.25 -6.23 -3.42
C LEU A 114 8.43 -7.75 -3.26
N GLY A 115 8.98 -8.46 -4.25
CA GLY A 115 9.19 -9.90 -4.20
C GLY A 115 7.90 -10.71 -4.15
N ILE A 116 6.82 -10.21 -4.75
CA ILE A 116 5.53 -10.88 -4.83
C ILE A 116 5.63 -11.87 -6.00
N ASN A 117 5.99 -13.12 -5.69
CA ASN A 117 5.92 -14.21 -6.66
C ASN A 117 4.44 -14.55 -6.91
N GLN A 118 3.98 -14.43 -8.14
CA GLN A 118 2.58 -14.64 -8.55
C GLN A 118 2.04 -16.09 -8.43
N GLU A 119 2.66 -16.97 -7.64
CA GLU A 119 2.29 -18.39 -7.58
C GLU A 119 1.15 -18.74 -6.61
N ALA A 120 0.46 -17.78 -6.00
CA ALA A 120 -0.51 -18.08 -4.92
C ALA A 120 -1.90 -17.43 -5.04
N ALA A 121 -2.35 -17.04 -6.24
CA ALA A 121 -3.68 -16.44 -6.44
C ALA A 121 -4.58 -17.23 -7.42
N ALA A 122 -4.36 -18.53 -7.59
CA ALA A 122 -5.17 -19.42 -8.45
C ALA A 122 -5.60 -20.74 -7.78
N THR A 123 -5.83 -20.72 -6.48
CA THR A 123 -6.54 -21.76 -5.73
C THR A 123 -7.26 -20.98 -4.63
N GLU A 124 -8.54 -20.65 -4.76
CA GLU A 124 -9.66 -21.49 -4.33
C GLU A 124 -10.92 -21.15 -5.14
N GLN A 125 -11.20 -21.92 -6.18
CA GLN A 125 -12.55 -22.23 -6.68
C GLN A 125 -12.53 -23.72 -7.04
N GLU A 126 -13.61 -24.44 -6.69
CA GLU A 126 -13.77 -25.92 -6.55
C GLU A 126 -13.57 -26.35 -5.07
N ASP A 127 -14.51 -26.92 -4.30
CA ASP A 127 -15.85 -27.45 -4.52
C ASP A 127 -16.58 -27.52 -3.16
N GLU A 128 -17.87 -27.18 -3.10
CA GLU A 128 -18.96 -27.97 -2.46
C GLU A 128 -20.35 -27.35 -2.70
#